data_AF-D5SMQ4-F1
#
_entry.id   AF-D5SMQ4-F1
#
_cell.length_a   1.000
_cell.length_b   1.000
_cell.length_c   1.000
_cell.angle_alpha   90.00
_cell.angle_beta   90.00
_cell.angle_gamma   90.00
#
_symmetry.space_group_name_H-M   'P 1'
#
loop_
_entity.id
_entity.type
_entity.pdbx_description
1 polymer ?
#
loop_
_entity_poly.entity_id
_entity_poly.type
_entity_poly.pdbx_seq_one_letter_code
_entity_poly.pdbx_strand_id
1 'polypeptide(L)'
;MAKWILTGARDRDVLEAIEKTWPQADPMALVQEAIGGFALSATLSRDAVRGFCFEATRDLYRRMTEIGDFAGALRALKQLADLAA
;
A
#
# COMPACT_ATOMS: atom_id res chain seq x y z
N MET A 1 5.18 -6.51 -9.02
CA MET A 1 4.00 -7.37 -9.21
C MET A 1 2.68 -6.62 -9.30
N ALA A 2 2.32 -5.73 -8.36
CA ALA A 2 1.01 -5.06 -8.35
C ALA A 2 0.66 -4.23 -9.61
N LYS A 3 1.66 -3.72 -10.35
CA LYS A 3 1.44 -2.90 -11.55
C LYS A 3 0.79 -3.64 -12.73
N TRP A 4 0.90 -4.97 -12.81
CA TRP A 4 0.49 -5.76 -13.99
C TRP A 4 -0.96 -6.25 -13.94
N ILE A 5 -1.43 -6.62 -12.74
CA ILE A 5 -2.82 -6.99 -12.48
C ILE A 5 -3.74 -5.77 -12.62
N LEU A 6 -3.23 -4.57 -12.28
CA LEU A 6 -3.97 -3.31 -12.43
C LEU A 6 -4.06 -2.82 -13.89
N THR A 7 -3.23 -3.31 -14.80
CA THR A 7 -3.22 -2.88 -16.22
C THR A 7 -4.03 -3.78 -17.17
N GLY A 8 -4.65 -4.85 -16.66
CA GLY A 8 -5.44 -5.78 -17.50
C GLY A 8 -4.59 -6.66 -18.44
N ALA A 9 -3.33 -6.91 -18.07
CA ALA A 9 -2.49 -7.87 -18.78
C ALA A 9 -3.11 -9.27 -18.69
N ARG A 10 -3.10 -10.04 -19.78
CA ARG A 10 -3.69 -11.39 -19.79
C ARG A 10 -2.78 -12.34 -19.02
N ASP A 11 -3.32 -13.42 -18.49
CA ASP A 11 -2.60 -14.41 -17.67
C ASP A 11 -1.26 -14.85 -18.30
N ARG A 12 -1.23 -15.02 -19.64
CA ARG A 12 -0.03 -15.35 -20.42
C ARG A 12 1.10 -14.30 -20.32
N ASP A 13 0.75 -13.02 -20.32
CA ASP A 13 1.70 -11.91 -20.32
C ASP A 13 2.35 -11.76 -18.94
N VAL A 14 1.59 -12.11 -17.89
CA VAL A 14 2.06 -12.14 -16.49
C VAL A 14 2.99 -13.32 -16.27
N LEU A 15 2.64 -14.50 -16.78
CA LEU A 15 3.47 -15.70 -16.67
C LEU A 15 4.80 -15.54 -17.41
N GLU A 16 4.77 -15.05 -18.65
CA GLU A 16 5.98 -14.79 -19.45
C GLU A 16 6.92 -13.78 -18.76
N ALA A 17 6.35 -12.73 -18.15
CA ALA A 17 7.14 -11.74 -17.41
C ALA A 17 7.76 -12.33 -16.13
N ILE A 18 7.04 -13.22 -15.42
CA ILE A 18 7.54 -13.89 -14.23
C ILE A 18 8.67 -14.85 -14.60
N GLU A 19 8.50 -15.68 -15.63
CA GLU A 19 9.52 -16.62 -16.11
C GLU A 19 10.81 -15.88 -16.54
N LYS A 20 10.68 -14.73 -17.20
CA LYS A 20 11.83 -13.92 -17.61
C LYS A 20 12.56 -13.25 -16.46
N THR A 21 11.85 -12.90 -15.37
CA THR A 21 12.40 -12.14 -14.24
C THR A 21 12.93 -13.06 -13.14
N TRP A 22 12.25 -14.19 -12.91
CA TRP A 22 12.57 -15.18 -11.89
C TRP A 22 12.53 -16.60 -12.47
N PRO A 23 13.49 -16.97 -13.34
CA PRO A 23 13.47 -18.24 -14.06
C PRO A 23 13.61 -19.50 -13.18
N GLN A 24 13.94 -19.34 -11.89
CA GLN A 24 14.03 -20.45 -10.93
C GLN A 24 12.84 -20.55 -9.96
N ALA A 25 11.91 -19.60 -10.01
CA ALA A 25 10.72 -19.61 -9.17
C ALA A 25 9.54 -20.23 -9.94
N ASP A 26 8.66 -20.95 -9.24
CA ASP A 26 7.40 -21.42 -9.81
C ASP A 26 6.49 -20.20 -10.08
N PRO A 27 6.19 -19.90 -11.36
CA PRO A 27 5.38 -18.74 -11.69
C PRO A 27 3.99 -18.78 -11.06
N MET A 28 3.41 -19.99 -10.90
CA MET A 28 2.08 -20.14 -10.35
C MET A 28 2.07 -19.88 -8.83
N ALA A 29 3.09 -20.33 -8.11
CA ALA A 29 3.26 -20.04 -6.69
C ALA A 29 3.37 -18.53 -6.42
N LEU A 30 4.13 -17.82 -7.26
CA LEU A 30 4.28 -16.36 -7.17
C LEU A 30 2.95 -15.62 -7.42
N VAL A 31 2.17 -16.06 -8.41
CA VAL A 31 0.84 -15.49 -8.68
C VAL A 31 -0.10 -15.74 -7.50
N GLN A 32 -0.10 -16.94 -6.92
CA GLN A 32 -0.92 -17.26 -5.74
C GLN A 32 -0.54 -16.45 -4.51
N GLU A 33 0.75 -16.23 -4.26
CA GLU A 33 1.23 -15.38 -3.17
C GLU A 33 0.77 -13.93 -3.36
N ALA A 34 0.88 -13.40 -4.58
CA ALA A 34 0.39 -12.06 -4.90
C ALA A 34 -1.14 -11.95 -4.71
N ILE A 35 -1.90 -12.95 -5.17
CA ILE A 35 -3.35 -13.02 -4.94
C ILE A 35 -3.67 -13.09 -3.45
N GLY A 36 -2.93 -13.87 -2.66
CA GLY A 36 -3.05 -13.92 -1.21
C GLY A 36 -2.85 -12.56 -0.55
N GLY A 37 -1.84 -11.81 -1.00
CA GLY A 37 -1.61 -10.43 -0.56
C GLY A 37 -2.75 -9.48 -0.92
N PHE A 38 -3.32 -9.59 -2.12
CA PHE A 38 -4.48 -8.78 -2.52
C PHE A 38 -5.75 -9.17 -1.77
N ALA A 39 -5.98 -10.47 -1.53
CA ALA A 39 -7.10 -10.95 -0.74
C ALA A 39 -7.02 -10.41 0.69
N LEU A 40 -5.84 -10.47 1.33
CA LEU A 40 -5.62 -9.88 2.66
C LEU A 40 -5.92 -8.37 2.65
N SER A 41 -5.40 -7.65 1.65
CA SER A 41 -5.63 -6.20 1.50
C SER A 41 -7.11 -5.88 1.25
N ALA A 42 -7.83 -6.74 0.54
CA ALA A 42 -9.25 -6.61 0.25
C ALA A 42 -10.15 -6.95 1.46
N THR A 43 -9.66 -7.71 2.43
CA THR A 43 -10.40 -7.99 3.68
C THR A 43 -10.34 -6.85 4.70
N LEU A 44 -9.44 -5.89 4.53
CA LEU A 44 -9.37 -4.73 5.42
C LEU A 44 -10.57 -3.82 5.18
N SER A 45 -11.34 -3.57 6.24
CA SER A 45 -12.43 -2.60 6.16
C SER A 45 -11.87 -1.20 5.85
N ARG A 46 -12.63 -0.41 5.09
CA ARG A 46 -12.24 0.99 4.80
C ARG A 46 -12.01 1.79 6.07
N ASP A 47 -12.76 1.50 7.13
CA ASP A 47 -12.63 2.17 8.43
C ASP A 47 -11.34 1.78 9.15
N ALA A 48 -10.91 0.51 9.06
CA ALA A 48 -9.63 0.08 9.62
C ALA A 48 -8.45 0.76 8.91
N VAL A 49 -8.50 0.87 7.58
CA VAL A 49 -7.47 1.58 6.79
C VAL A 49 -7.47 3.07 7.13
N ARG A 50 -8.65 3.70 7.25
CA ARG A 50 -8.78 5.10 7.67
C ARG A 50 -8.22 5.33 9.07
N GLY A 51 -8.55 4.47 10.04
CA GLY A 51 -8.03 4.53 11.40
C GLY A 51 -6.51 4.41 11.44
N PHE A 52 -5.92 3.51 10.66
CA PHE A 52 -4.46 3.42 10.52
C PHE A 52 -3.84 4.71 9.98
N CYS A 53 -4.40 5.27 8.90
CA CYS A 53 -3.92 6.54 8.33
C CYS A 53 -4.03 7.69 9.35
N PHE A 54 -5.09 7.72 10.14
CA PHE A 54 -5.29 8.71 11.19
C PHE A 54 -4.20 8.61 12.27
N GLU A 55 -3.96 7.42 12.82
CA GLU A 55 -2.93 7.22 13.84
C GLU A 55 -1.51 7.49 13.31
N ALA A 56 -1.20 7.06 12.08
CA ALA A 56 0.09 7.32 11.45
C ALA A 56 0.34 8.83 11.25
N THR A 57 -0.68 9.57 10.78
CA THR A 57 -0.55 11.02 10.56
C THR A 57 -0.44 11.79 11.88
N ARG A 58 -1.12 11.32 12.94
CA ARG A 58 -0.97 11.84 14.30
C ARG A 58 0.43 11.62 14.86
N ASP A 59 1.02 10.44 14.68
CA ASP A 59 2.39 10.18 15.13
C ASP A 59 3.40 11.05 14.36
N LEU A 60 3.19 11.24 13.05
CA LEU A 60 4.02 12.12 12.24
C LEU A 60 3.96 13.57 12.74
N TYR A 61 2.76 14.10 13.01
CA TYR A 61 2.57 15.41 13.62
C TYR A 61 3.39 15.57 14.90
N ARG A 62 3.26 14.62 15.84
CA ARG A 62 3.99 14.63 17.11
C ARG A 62 5.50 14.68 16.89
N ARG A 63 6.05 13.79 16.07
CA ARG A 63 7.50 13.74 15.80
C ARG A 63 8.02 15.04 15.15
N MET A 64 7.25 15.62 14.23
CA MET A 64 7.62 16.88 13.58
C MET A 64 7.61 18.04 14.58
N THR A 65 6.64 18.07 15.52
CA THR A 65 6.66 19.06 16.60
C THR A 65 7.85 18.91 17.54
N GLU A 66 8.26 17.67 17.84
CA GLU A 66 9.40 17.37 18.73
C GLU A 66 10.73 17.87 18.16
N ILE A 67 10.92 17.78 16.83
CA ILE A 67 12.13 18.25 16.16
C ILE A 67 12.05 19.72 15.70
N GLY A 68 10.95 20.42 16.00
CA GLY A 68 10.74 21.81 15.60
C GLY A 68 10.37 22.03 14.13
N ASP A 69 10.04 20.98 13.38
CA ASP A 69 9.52 21.08 12.01
C ASP A 69 8.02 21.45 12.02
N PHE A 70 7.72 22.70 12.35
CA PHE A 70 6.35 23.17 12.44
C PHE A 70 5.66 23.26 11.07
N ALA A 71 6.42 23.43 9.98
CA ALA A 71 5.87 23.43 8.63
C ALA A 71 5.39 22.02 8.25
N GLY A 72 6.17 20.99 8.58
CA GLY A 72 5.76 19.59 8.50
C GLY A 72 4.54 19.31 9.37
N ALA A 73 4.58 19.71 10.65
CA ALA A 73 3.47 19.55 11.60
C ALA A 73 2.16 20.13 11.06
N LEU A 74 2.17 21.36 10.54
CA LEU A 74 0.99 21.98 9.96
C LEU A 74 0.42 21.19 8.77
N ARG A 75 1.27 20.58 7.94
CA ARG A 75 0.80 19.74 6.82
C ARG A 75 0.14 18.45 7.32
N ALA A 76 0.73 17.76 8.29
CA ALA A 76 0.13 16.57 8.88
C ALA A 76 -1.21 16.89 9.56
N LEU A 77 -1.31 18.04 10.24
CA LEU A 77 -2.57 18.48 10.86
C LEU A 77 -3.68 18.72 9.82
N LYS A 78 -3.35 19.31 8.66
CA LYS A 78 -4.31 19.48 7.56
C LYS A 78 -4.77 18.14 7.00
N GLN A 79 -3.83 17.20 6.81
CA GLN A 79 -4.16 15.83 6.37
C GLN A 79 -5.05 15.09 7.37
N LEU A 80 -4.85 15.28 8.68
CA LEU A 80 -5.75 14.75 9.71
C LEU A 80 -7.15 15.34 9.63
N ALA A 81 -7.26 16.65 9.40
CA ALA A 81 -8.56 17.30 9.23
C ALA A 81 -9.31 16.75 8.01
N ASP A 82 -8.61 16.54 6.89
CA ASP A 82 -9.19 15.95 5.68
C ASP A 82 -9.62 14.48 5.88
N LEU A 83 -8.88 13.71 6.68
CA LEU A 83 -9.24 12.33 7.01
C LEU A 83 -10.45 12.21 7.96
N ALA A 84 -10.73 13.27 8.72
CA ALA A 84 -11.83 13.32 9.67
C ALA A 84 -13.14 13.88 9.08
N ALA A 85 -13.11 14.42 7.86
CA ALA A 85 -14.26 14.92 7.11
C ALA A 85 -15.00 13.81 6.34
#